data_AF-A0A2H0ETC6-F1
#
_entry.id   AF-A0A2H0ETC6-F1
#
_cell.length_a   1.000
_cell.length_b   1.000
_cell.length_c   1.000
_cell.angle_alpha   90.00
_cell.angle_beta   90.00
_cell.angle_gamma   90.00
#
_symmetry.space_group_name_H-M   'P 1'
#
loop_
_entity.id
_entity.type
_entity.pdbx_description
1 polymer ?
#
loop_
_entity_poly.entity_id
_entity_poly.type
_entity_poly.pdbx_seq_one_letter_code
_entity_poly.pdbx_strand_id
1 'polypeptide(L)' 'MKDAEEHAKQRVPESCCLSTLGADGYPDGRIVLLKFYDARGFVFYTNYRSPKGR' A
#
# COMPACT_ATOMS: atom_id res chain seq x y z
N MET A 1 9.23 1.92 -9.46
CA MET A 1 8.52 3.20 -9.27
C MET A 1 9.04 4.28 -10.18
N LYS A 2 10.37 4.43 -10.34
CA LYS A 2 10.95 5.36 -11.32
C LYS A 2 10.32 5.26 -12.72
N ASP A 3 10.14 4.04 -13.25
CA ASP A 3 9.52 3.84 -14.56
C ASP A 3 8.01 4.22 -14.61
N ALA A 4 7.30 4.07 -13.50
CA ALA A 4 5.88 4.47 -13.39
C ALA A 4 5.73 6.00 -13.21
N GLU A 5 6.73 6.65 -12.61
CA GLU A 5 6.84 8.11 -12.51
C GLU A 5 7.20 8.72 -13.87
N GLU A 6 8.01 8.01 -14.67
CA GLU A 6 8.47 8.44 -16.00
C GLU A 6 7.38 8.29 -17.07
N HIS A 7 6.49 7.31 -16.90
CA HIS A 7 5.29 7.17 -17.72
C HIS A 7 4.10 7.95 -17.14
N ALA A 8 3.92 9.19 -17.61
CA ALA A 8 2.78 10.07 -17.31
C ALA A 8 1.35 9.49 -17.57
N LYS A 9 1.23 8.23 -17.98
CA LYS A 9 -0.04 7.51 -18.15
C LYS A 9 -0.67 7.09 -16.81
N GLN A 10 0.09 6.92 -15.73
CA GLN A 10 -0.44 6.58 -14.42
C GLN A 10 -0.55 7.83 -13.52
N ARG A 11 -1.78 8.21 -13.17
CA ARG A 11 -2.05 9.42 -12.36
C ARG A 11 -1.51 9.34 -10.93
N VAL A 12 -1.35 8.13 -10.38
CA VAL A 12 -0.96 7.88 -8.98
C VAL A 12 -0.01 6.67 -8.93
N PRO A 13 1.25 6.81 -9.38
CA PRO A 13 2.20 5.70 -9.49
C PRO A 13 2.59 5.08 -8.13
N GLU A 14 2.39 5.81 -7.04
CA GLU A 14 2.60 5.34 -5.68
C GLU A 14 1.43 4.50 -5.11
N SER A 15 0.31 4.40 -5.85
CA SER A 15 -0.84 3.61 -5.41
C SER A 15 -0.56 2.11 -5.45
N CYS A 16 -0.95 1.41 -4.39
CA CYS A 16 -0.75 -0.02 -4.23
C CYS A 16 -1.99 -0.66 -3.59
N CYS A 17 -2.29 -1.92 -3.94
CA CYS A 17 -3.31 -2.70 -3.24
C CYS A 17 -2.67 -3.44 -2.05
N LEU A 18 -3.09 -3.11 -0.82
CA LEU A 18 -2.68 -3.79 0.39
C LEU A 18 -3.72 -4.85 0.77
N SER A 19 -3.29 -6.11 0.81
CA SER A 19 -4.09 -7.22 1.32
C SER A 19 -3.64 -7.59 2.73
N THR A 20 -4.56 -7.69 3.68
CA THR A 20 -4.29 -8.17 5.05
C THR A 20 -5.25 -9.31 5.39
N LEU A 21 -4.85 -10.17 6.32
CA LEU A 21 -5.71 -11.19 6.90
C LEU A 21 -6.09 -10.77 8.32
N GLY A 22 -7.39 -10.80 8.63
CA GLY A 22 -7.89 -10.62 9.99
C GLY A 22 -7.86 -11.94 10.78
N ALA A 23 -8.27 -11.88 12.04
CA ALA A 23 -8.40 -13.06 12.91
C ALA A 23 -9.48 -14.05 12.44
N ASP A 24 -10.40 -13.59 11.58
CA ASP A 24 -11.42 -14.42 10.92
C ASP A 24 -10.86 -15.23 9.74
N GLY A 25 -9.60 -15.00 9.34
CA GLY A 25 -8.94 -15.69 8.25
C GLY A 25 -9.39 -15.25 6.85
N TYR A 26 -10.24 -14.21 6.75
CA TYR A 26 -10.69 -13.69 5.46
C TYR A 26 -9.78 -12.56 4.98
N PRO A 27 -9.30 -12.59 3.73
CA PRO A 27 -8.46 -11.52 3.18
C PRO A 27 -9.29 -10.26 2.91
N ASP A 28 -8.78 -9.11 3.34
CA ASP A 28 -9.32 -7.79 3.00
C ASP A 28 -8.30 -6.97 2.20
N GLY A 29 -8.73 -6.47 1.04
CA GLY A 29 -7.91 -5.74 0.06
C GLY A 29 -8.37 -4.31 -0.13
N ARG A 30 -7.45 -3.34 -0.10
CA ARG A 30 -7.74 -1.91 -0.28
C ARG A 30 -6.56 -1.13 -0.83
N ILE A 31 -6.83 0.04 -1.42
CA ILE A 31 -5.78 0.91 -1.95
C ILE A 31 -5.09 1.70 -0.82
N VAL A 32 -3.76 1.75 -0.88
CA VAL A 32 -2.88 2.59 -0.06
C VAL A 32 -1.92 3.37 -0.95
N LEU A 33 -1.29 4.40 -0.39
CA LEU A 33 -0.23 5.16 -1.07
C LEU A 33 1.11 4.82 -0.42
N LEU A 34 2.05 4.32 -1.22
CA LEU A 34 3.42 4.13 -0.78
C LEU A 34 4.08 5.50 -0.53
N LYS A 35 4.84 5.59 0.56
CA LYS A 35 5.55 6.83 0.94
C LYS A 35 7.06 6.70 0.83
N PHE A 36 7.59 5.51 1.08
CA PHE A 36 9.03 5.26 0.99
C PHE A 36 9.31 3.78 0.77
N TYR A 37 10.48 3.47 0.22
CA TYR A 37 10.99 2.12 0.13
C TYR A 37 12.52 2.12 0.18
N ASP A 38 13.10 1.12 0.84
CA ASP A 38 14.53 0.85 0.84
C ASP A 38 14.78 -0.66 0.94
N ALA A 39 16.04 -1.06 1.17
CA ALA A 39 16.42 -2.48 1.29
C ALA A 39 15.69 -3.23 2.44
N ARG A 40 15.08 -2.53 3.40
CA ARG A 40 14.31 -3.11 4.50
C ARG A 40 12.84 -3.32 4.14
N GLY A 41 12.36 -2.72 3.05
CA GLY A 41 11.00 -2.92 2.55
C GLY A 41 10.27 -1.62 2.23
N PHE A 42 8.95 -1.65 2.41
CA PHE A 42 7.99 -0.64 1.95
C PHE A 42 7.32 0.07 3.13
N VAL A 43 7.14 1.39 3.03
CA VAL A 43 6.51 2.21 4.08
C VAL A 43 5.29 2.94 3.52
N PHE A 44 4.17 2.80 4.22
CA PHE A 44 2.95 3.57 4.04
C PHE A 44 2.37 3.92 5.42
N TYR A 45 1.54 4.96 5.50
CA TYR A 45 0.89 5.37 6.75
C TYR A 45 -0.62 5.12 6.69
N THR A 46 -1.21 4.74 7.82
CA THR A 46 -2.66 4.55 7.95
C THR A 46 -3.09 4.74 9.41
N ASN A 47 -4.39 4.67 9.67
CA ASN A 47 -4.92 4.69 11.03
C ASN A 47 -4.76 3.31 11.70
N TYR A 48 -4.04 3.26 12.82
CA TYR A 48 -3.83 2.04 13.61
C TYR A 48 -5.12 1.41 14.15
N ARG A 49 -6.19 2.20 14.33
CA ARG A 49 -7.49 1.68 14.77
C ARG A 49 -8.33 1.09 13.63
N SER A 50 -7.86 1.13 12.39
CA SER A 50 -8.58 0.55 11.24
C SER A 50 -8.41 -0.97 11.16
N PRO A 51 -9.28 -1.71 10.44
CA PRO A 51 -9.17 -3.16 10.30
C PRO A 51 -7.82 -3.66 9.76
N LYS A 52 -7.12 -2.87 8.94
CA LYS A 52 -5.78 -3.21 8.41
C LYS A 52 -4.63 -2.92 9.38
N GLY A 53 -4.90 -2.15 10.43
CA GLY A 53 -3.95 -1.79 11.47
C GLY A 53 -4.11 -2.61 12.75
N ARG A 54 -5.19 -3.38 12.85
CA ARG A 54 -5.44 -4.36 13.90
C ARG A 54 -5.17 -5.77 13.42
#